data_AF-A0A392UI18-F1
#
_entry.id   AF-A0A392UI18-F1
#
_cell.length_a   1.000
_cell.length_b   1.000
_cell.length_c   1.000
_cell.angle_alpha   90.00
_cell.angle_beta   90.00
_cell.angle_gamma   90.00
#
_symmetry.space_group_name_H-M   'P 1'
#
loop_
_entity.id
_entity.type
_entity.pdbx_description
1 polymer ?
#
loop_
_entity_poly.entity_id
_entity_poly.type
_entity_poly.pdbx_seq_one_letter_code
_entity_poly.pdbx_strand_id
1 'polypeptide(L)' 'MIGGYAHQGDINMALRLFDEMTLGSRGITPSYVTLVSVLSACSRAGAVERGMQIFEAMRLNYGIEP' A
#
# COMPACT_ATOMS: atom_id res chain seq x y z
N MET A 1 -3.14 -11.44 -1.54
CA MET A 1 -4.45 -10.76 -1.56
C MET A 1 -4.34 -9.31 -2.05
N ILE A 2 -3.59 -8.41 -1.40
CA ILE A 2 -3.41 -7.01 -1.88
C ILE A 2 -2.89 -6.92 -3.32
N GLY A 3 -1.87 -7.72 -3.68
CA GLY A 3 -1.32 -7.75 -5.05
C GLY A 3 -2.34 -8.15 -6.13
N GLY A 4 -3.36 -8.95 -5.79
CA GLY A 4 -4.41 -9.35 -6.74
C GLY A 4 -5.35 -8.21 -7.10
N TYR A 5 -5.82 -7.46 -6.08
CA TYR A 5 -6.65 -6.27 -6.29
C TYR A 5 -5.87 -5.13 -6.94
N ALA A 6 -4.61 -4.97 -6.56
CA ALA A 6 -3.70 -4.07 -7.26
C ALA A 6 -3.68 -4.41 -8.76
N HIS A 7 -3.38 -5.67 -9.12
CA HIS A 7 -3.28 -6.10 -10.50
C HIS A 7 -4.59 -5.92 -11.30
N GLN A 8 -5.74 -6.14 -10.67
CA GLN A 8 -7.06 -5.94 -11.31
C GLN A 8 -7.48 -4.47 -11.40
N GLY A 9 -6.71 -3.54 -10.81
CA GLY A 9 -7.02 -2.11 -10.83
C GLY A 9 -8.03 -1.66 -9.77
N ASP A 10 -8.45 -2.56 -8.86
CA ASP A 10 -9.29 -2.21 -7.74
C ASP A 10 -8.46 -1.62 -6.60
N ILE A 11 -8.12 -0.33 -6.78
CA ILE A 11 -7.34 0.42 -5.80
C ILE A 11 -8.08 0.56 -4.46
N ASN A 12 -9.41 0.69 -4.48
CA ASN A 12 -10.18 0.89 -3.26
C ASN A 12 -10.07 -0.32 -2.35
N MET A 13 -10.14 -1.52 -2.91
CA MET A 13 -9.98 -2.75 -2.13
C MET A 13 -8.52 -2.97 -1.70
N ALA A 14 -7.55 -2.64 -2.56
CA ALA A 14 -6.13 -2.72 -2.21
C ALA A 14 -5.77 -1.78 -1.03
N LEU A 15 -6.29 -0.55 -1.04
CA LEU A 15 -6.08 0.43 0.03
C LEU A 15 -6.82 0.04 1.31
N ARG A 16 -8.07 -0.43 1.22
CA ARG A 16 -8.81 -0.90 2.41
C ARG A 16 -8.07 -2.02 3.14
N LEU A 17 -7.58 -3.02 2.39
CA LEU A 17 -6.82 -4.13 2.97
C LEU A 17 -5.48 -3.65 3.56
N PHE A 18 -4.84 -2.65 2.94
CA PHE A 18 -3.63 -2.04 3.49
C PHE A 18 -3.92 -1.26 4.79
N ASP A 19 -4.99 -0.50 4.83
CA ASP A 19 -5.42 0.25 6.02
C ASP A 19 -5.83 -0.71 7.15
N GLU A 20 -6.55 -1.80 6.85
CA GLU A 20 -6.88 -2.85 7.83
C GLU A 20 -5.63 -3.55 8.37
N MET A 21 -4.64 -3.80 7.51
CA MET A 21 -3.36 -4.40 7.91
C MET A 21 -2.61 -3.51 8.90
N THR A 22 -2.60 -2.19 8.67
CA THR A 22 -1.81 -1.23 9.43
C THR A 22 -2.53 -0.67 10.67
N LEU A 23 -3.84 -0.44 10.58
CA LEU A 23 -4.70 0.15 11.62
C LEU A 23 -5.45 -0.90 12.45
N GLY A 24 -5.43 -2.17 12.04
CA GLY A 24 -6.10 -3.25 12.75
C GLY A 24 -5.52 -3.49 14.15
N SER A 25 -6.29 -4.16 15.02
CA SER A 25 -5.94 -4.39 16.44
C SER A 25 -4.64 -5.19 16.67
N ARG A 26 -4.07 -5.79 15.62
CA ARG A 26 -2.78 -6.51 15.64
C ARG A 26 -1.62 -5.73 15.00
N GLY A 27 -1.87 -4.58 14.37
CA GLY A 27 -0.86 -3.71 13.74
C GLY A 27 0.19 -4.47 12.94
N ILE A 28 -0.19 -5.04 11.80
CA ILE A 28 0.73 -5.86 11.00
C ILE A 28 1.59 -4.94 10.14
N THR A 29 2.90 -5.03 10.30
CA THR A 29 3.86 -4.28 9.49
C THR A 29 3.83 -4.74 8.03
N PRO A 30 3.53 -3.86 7.05
CA PRO A 30 3.64 -4.15 5.63
C PRO A 30 5.07 -4.56 5.25
N SER A 31 5.19 -5.57 4.39
CA SER A 31 6.48 -5.92 3.77
C SER A 31 6.74 -5.06 2.54
N TYR A 32 7.99 -5.08 2.05
CA TYR A 32 8.38 -4.42 0.79
C TYR A 32 7.44 -4.76 -0.38
N VAL A 33 7.13 -6.06 -0.56
CA VAL A 33 6.25 -6.53 -1.64
C VAL A 33 4.84 -5.97 -1.50
N THR A 34 4.32 -5.86 -0.27
CA THR A 34 3.02 -5.24 -0.02
C THR A 34 3.01 -3.77 -0.42
N LEU A 35 4.02 -3.01 0.00
CA LEU A 35 4.12 -1.58 -0.28
C LEU A 35 4.24 -1.30 -1.79
N VAL A 36 5.11 -2.03 -2.49
CA VAL A 36 5.24 -1.94 -3.95
C VAL A 36 3.95 -2.32 -4.67
N SER A 37 3.22 -3.33 -4.17
CA SER A 37 1.92 -3.71 -4.74
C SER A 37 0.90 -2.58 -4.65
N VAL A 38 0.83 -1.89 -3.51
CA VAL A 38 -0.09 -0.75 -3.32
C VAL A 38 0.35 0.45 -4.15
N LEU A 39 1.65 0.77 -4.19
CA LEU A 39 2.19 1.82 -5.05
C LEU A 39 1.87 1.59 -6.53
N SER A 40 1.99 0.34 -6.99
CA SER A 40 1.63 -0.06 -8.35
C SER A 40 0.13 0.15 -8.62
N ALA A 41 -0.73 -0.13 -7.63
CA ALA A 41 -2.17 0.18 -7.73
C ALA A 41 -2.42 1.69 -7.80
N CYS A 42 -1.75 2.49 -6.96
CA CYS A 42 -1.83 3.95 -6.97
C CYS A 42 -1.42 4.54 -8.31
N SER A 43 -0.32 4.05 -8.89
CA SER A 43 0.16 4.45 -10.21
C SER A 43 -0.87 4.19 -11.31
N ARG A 44 -1.48 2.98 -11.33
CA ARG A 44 -2.50 2.62 -12.33
C ARG A 44 -3.79 3.41 -12.18
N ALA A 45 -4.21 3.72 -10.96
CA ALA A 45 -5.46 4.43 -10.70
C ALA A 45 -5.32 5.96 -10.73
N GLY A 46 -4.11 6.50 -10.96
CA GLY A 46 -3.85 7.94 -10.89
C GLY A 46 -3.96 8.53 -9.48
N ALA A 47 -3.90 7.70 -8.43
CA ALA A 47 -3.99 8.13 -7.04
C ALA A 47 -2.63 8.61 -6.51
N VAL A 48 -2.12 9.69 -7.10
CA VAL A 48 -0.77 10.22 -6.86
C VAL A 48 -0.54 10.59 -5.39
N GLU A 49 -1.49 11.31 -4.79
CA GLU A 49 -1.37 11.75 -3.39
C GLU A 49 -1.22 10.56 -2.43
N ARG A 50 -2.05 9.52 -2.62
CA ARG A 50 -1.99 8.31 -1.79
C ARG A 50 -0.73 7.51 -2.05
N GLY A 51 -0.29 7.44 -3.31
CA GLY A 51 0.99 6.84 -3.67
C GLY A 51 2.17 7.51 -2.96
N MET A 52 2.19 8.85 -2.94
CA MET A 52 3.26 9.61 -2.27
C MET A 52 3.27 9.38 -0.76
N GLN A 53 2.10 9.39 -0.12
CA GLN A 53 1.98 9.08 1.32
C GLN A 53 2.57 7.71 1.66
N ILE A 54 2.30 6.70 0.83
CA ILE A 54 2.83 5.35 1.05
C ILE A 54 4.35 5.33 0.80
N PHE A 55 4.82 5.98 -0.26
CA PHE A 55 6.24 6.09 -0.61
C PHE A 55 7.05 6.72 0.53
N GLU A 56 6.58 7.81 1.13
CA GLU A 56 7.21 8.44 2.29
C GLU A 56 7.17 7.54 3.52
N ALA A 57 6.04 6.86 3.76
CA ALA A 57 5.88 5.93 4.87
C ALA A 57 6.83 4.71 4.78
N MET A 58 7.23 4.28 3.57
CA MET A 58 8.23 3.20 3.41
C MET A 58 9.49 3.51 4.23
N ARG A 59 10.03 4.72 4.08
CA ARG A 59 11.23 5.13 4.80
C ARG A 59 10.94 5.55 6.24
N LEU A 60 9.91 6.37 6.46
CA LEU A 60 9.65 7.01 7.75
C LEU A 60 9.07 6.05 8.80
N ASN A 61 8.21 5.11 8.38
CA ASN A 61 7.44 4.27 9.29
C ASN A 61 7.89 2.82 9.24
N TYR A 62 8.43 2.35 8.10
CA TYR A 62 8.77 0.94 7.90
C TYR A 62 10.28 0.67 7.77
N GLY A 63 11.11 1.71 7.65
CA GLY A 63 12.57 1.55 7.49
C GLY A 63 12.97 0.85 6.18
N ILE A 64 12.11 0.92 5.18
CA ILE A 64 12.28 0.30 3.87
C ILE A 64 12.61 1.41 2.86
N GLU A 65 13.68 1.23 2.08
CA GLU A 65 13.96 2.15 0.99
C GLU A 65 12.95 1.97 -0.16
N PRO A 66 12.30 3.05 -0.60
CA PRO A 66 11.29 3.00 -1.64
C PRO A 66 11.85 2.91 -3.06
#